data_AF-A0A0N1KRY0-F1
#
_entry.id   AF-A0A0N1KRY0-F1
#
_cell.length_a   1.000
_cell.length_b   1.000
_cell.length_c   1.000
_cell.angle_alpha   90.00
_cell.angle_beta   90.00
_cell.angle_gamma   90.00
#
_symmetry.space_group_name_H-M   'P 1'
#
loop_
_entity.id
_entity.type
_entity.pdbx_description
1 polymer ?
#
loop_
_entity_poly.entity_id
_entity_poly.type
_entity_poly.pdbx_seq_one_letter_code
_entity_poly.pdbx_strand_id
1 'polypeptide(L)'
;MKRHLLNLKNIVAGAMIFSAGVMNAQQWEITGNSGITSTNYVGTNEQSYLFLRTGGSLPNPGQAFLTSPGSFVVDAVNNSNGVKAKGSIITGSQNMLGGNANSSIVGGWGNSLQASGGANLVVGQTNTVLNDAGKSIALGWNNTVRASNQFAIGVGVDLTSEYSGGFGVDLIATGNRSFVIGSGTHASTKLTNSIPYSIMFGLSKNSTMLIKDQQVGVRTNAPTANFHTVGTVRLQDLPNGSGKALVVDADGNVMVASTALAKQANDQTVTELQNQIDDLKLQVDELKSLLLKQTGIKDISSGNSARLYQNVPNPTKGETNIKYYLPNGSKNSSIEIYSASGQLVKSFPIREAGEGNIAVNNIKSGMYLYKLSVDGKTIDTKKMLIQD
;
A
#
# COMPACT_ATOMS: atom_id res chain seq x y z
N MET A 1 -44.03 81.13 82.48
CA MET A 1 -42.66 80.58 82.65
C MET A 1 -42.49 79.43 81.66
N LYS A 2 -41.55 79.58 80.71
CA LYS A 2 -40.84 78.58 79.84
C LYS A 2 -41.55 77.24 79.50
N ARG A 3 -41.89 77.02 78.21
CA ARG A 3 -41.22 76.12 77.21
C ARG A 3 -41.04 74.67 77.71
N HIS A 4 -41.47 73.63 77.00
CA HIS A 4 -41.01 73.30 75.65
C HIS A 4 -41.95 72.39 74.85
N LEU A 5 -42.00 72.67 73.55
CA LEU A 5 -42.65 71.93 72.48
C LEU A 5 -42.31 70.43 72.46
N LEU A 6 -43.33 69.62 72.18
CA LEU A 6 -43.18 68.29 71.58
C LEU A 6 -42.23 68.38 70.38
N ASN A 7 -41.03 67.80 70.51
CA ASN A 7 -40.13 67.61 69.38
C ASN A 7 -40.38 66.22 68.80
N LEU A 8 -41.44 66.14 68.00
CA LEU A 8 -41.81 65.01 67.13
C LEU A 8 -40.79 64.88 65.97
N LYS A 9 -39.51 64.75 66.28
CA LYS A 9 -38.44 64.52 65.29
C LYS A 9 -37.48 63.39 65.61
N ASN A 10 -37.56 62.75 66.78
CA ASN A 10 -36.66 61.65 67.14
C ASN A 10 -37.35 60.30 67.45
N ILE A 11 -38.65 60.14 67.17
CA ILE A 11 -39.37 58.84 67.27
C ILE A 11 -39.87 58.39 65.89
N VAL A 12 -39.07 58.67 64.85
CA VAL A 12 -39.28 58.12 63.49
C VAL A 12 -38.01 57.44 62.93
N ALA A 13 -36.87 57.54 63.61
CA ALA A 13 -35.63 56.91 63.18
C ALA A 13 -35.42 55.46 63.69
N GLY A 14 -36.28 54.97 64.60
CA GLY A 14 -36.13 53.63 65.21
C GLY A 14 -37.09 52.55 64.72
N ALA A 15 -38.10 52.91 63.92
CA ALA A 15 -39.14 51.98 63.44
C ALA A 15 -39.28 51.92 61.90
N MET A 16 -38.37 52.57 61.16
CA MET A 16 -38.21 52.43 59.70
C MET A 16 -36.85 51.79 59.34
N ILE A 17 -36.41 50.80 60.13
CA ILE A 17 -35.27 49.91 59.76
C ILE A 17 -35.74 48.44 59.66
N PHE A 18 -37.06 48.21 59.53
CA PHE A 18 -37.61 46.89 59.20
C PHE A 18 -38.53 46.87 57.98
N SER A 19 -38.61 47.97 57.25
CA SER A 19 -39.41 48.07 56.02
C SER A 19 -38.50 48.20 54.79
N ALA A 20 -38.59 47.20 53.92
CA ALA A 20 -38.10 47.18 52.54
C ALA A 20 -36.57 47.04 52.33
N GLY A 21 -35.99 46.03 52.99
CA GLY A 21 -34.72 45.44 52.58
C GLY A 21 -34.89 44.00 52.10
N VAL A 22 -36.04 43.62 51.52
CA VAL A 22 -36.11 42.37 50.76
C VAL A 22 -35.41 42.67 49.44
N MET A 23 -34.09 42.51 49.44
CA MET A 23 -33.36 42.33 48.18
C MET A 23 -34.13 41.27 47.40
N ASN A 24 -34.50 41.58 46.16
CA ASN A 24 -35.20 40.72 45.21
C ASN A 24 -34.40 39.42 44.92
N ALA A 25 -34.23 38.56 45.92
CA ALA A 25 -33.87 37.17 45.72
C ALA A 25 -35.11 36.52 45.14
N GLN A 26 -35.02 36.06 43.90
CA GLN A 26 -36.08 35.31 43.23
C GLN A 26 -36.42 34.10 44.13
N GLN A 27 -37.59 34.12 44.74
CA GLN A 27 -38.03 33.06 45.64
C GLN A 27 -38.22 31.78 44.81
N TRP A 28 -37.54 30.70 45.19
CA TRP A 28 -37.69 29.42 44.52
C TRP A 28 -39.08 28.88 44.84
N GLU A 29 -39.90 28.67 43.81
CA GLU A 29 -41.18 28.01 43.98
C GLU A 29 -40.96 26.52 44.18
N ILE A 30 -41.62 26.00 45.21
CA ILE A 30 -41.53 24.59 45.61
C ILE A 30 -42.78 23.83 45.20
N THR A 31 -43.76 24.46 44.56
CA THR A 31 -45.00 23.79 44.12
C THR A 31 -45.29 24.12 42.66
N GLY A 32 -45.45 23.09 41.81
CA GLY A 32 -45.77 23.21 40.38
C GLY A 32 -47.19 22.72 40.03
N ASN A 33 -47.35 22.07 38.86
CA ASN A 33 -48.60 21.43 38.36
C ASN A 33 -49.23 20.43 39.36
N SER A 34 -50.47 19.98 39.13
CA SER A 34 -51.14 18.95 39.96
C SER A 34 -50.28 17.68 40.13
N GLY A 35 -50.04 17.26 41.38
CA GLY A 35 -49.11 16.17 41.73
C GLY A 35 -47.67 16.62 42.03
N ILE A 36 -47.35 17.90 41.86
CA ILE A 36 -46.06 18.48 42.20
C ILE A 36 -46.10 19.02 43.65
N THR A 37 -45.10 18.65 44.45
CA THR A 37 -44.95 19.02 45.86
C THR A 37 -43.59 19.69 46.08
N SER A 38 -43.40 20.25 47.28
CA SER A 38 -42.13 20.84 47.73
C SER A 38 -40.95 19.87 47.82
N THR A 39 -41.16 18.59 47.52
CA THR A 39 -40.13 17.56 47.54
C THR A 39 -39.68 17.12 46.15
N ASN A 40 -40.29 17.61 45.05
CA ASN A 40 -40.00 17.13 43.70
C ASN A 40 -40.00 18.21 42.59
N TYR A 41 -39.88 19.50 42.94
CA TYR A 41 -39.90 20.61 41.98
C TYR A 41 -38.72 21.56 42.10
N VAL A 42 -38.17 21.95 40.94
CA VAL A 42 -37.20 23.04 40.78
C VAL A 42 -37.57 23.79 39.49
N GLY A 43 -38.08 25.02 39.57
CA GLY A 43 -38.49 25.79 38.40
C GLY A 43 -38.94 27.24 38.68
N THR A 44 -39.24 27.99 37.62
CA THR A 44 -39.76 29.36 37.64
C THR A 44 -41.27 29.36 37.33
N ASN A 45 -42.02 30.38 37.81
CA ASN A 45 -43.46 30.57 37.56
C ASN A 45 -43.76 31.37 36.26
N GLU A 46 -42.74 32.02 35.72
CA GLU A 46 -42.80 32.84 34.51
C GLU A 46 -42.16 32.10 33.32
N GLN A 47 -42.32 32.63 32.10
CA GLN A 47 -41.63 32.12 30.89
C GLN A 47 -40.10 32.34 30.91
N SER A 48 -39.56 32.78 32.05
CA SER A 48 -38.14 33.01 32.30
C SER A 48 -37.39 31.70 32.47
N TYR A 49 -36.22 31.58 31.85
CA TYR A 49 -35.39 30.38 31.93
C TYR A 49 -34.84 30.12 33.34
N LEU A 50 -34.74 28.85 33.72
CA LEU A 50 -34.00 28.44 34.92
C LEU A 50 -32.50 28.43 34.58
N PHE A 51 -31.73 29.37 35.13
CA PHE A 51 -30.28 29.46 34.91
C PHE A 51 -29.49 28.78 36.04
N LEU A 52 -28.54 27.95 35.66
CA LEU A 52 -27.48 27.38 36.50
C LEU A 52 -26.17 28.11 36.15
N ARG A 53 -25.72 29.01 37.03
CA ARG A 53 -24.50 29.79 36.82
C ARG A 53 -23.32 29.18 37.56
N THR A 54 -22.13 29.24 36.97
CA THR A 54 -20.86 28.93 37.64
C THR A 54 -19.93 30.16 37.64
N GLY A 55 -19.15 30.35 38.71
CA GLY A 55 -18.16 31.44 38.79
C GLY A 55 -18.74 32.86 38.98
N GLY A 56 -19.77 33.00 39.83
CA GLY A 56 -20.67 34.17 40.01
C GLY A 56 -20.12 35.58 40.25
N SER A 57 -18.85 35.86 39.97
CA SER A 57 -18.26 37.22 39.93
C SER A 57 -17.50 37.55 38.63
N LEU A 58 -17.37 36.60 37.69
CA LEU A 58 -16.69 36.87 36.41
C LEU A 58 -17.59 37.70 35.48
N PRO A 59 -17.01 38.56 34.61
CA PRO A 59 -17.78 39.30 33.59
C PRO A 59 -18.54 38.39 32.61
N ASN A 60 -18.12 37.12 32.50
CA ASN A 60 -18.70 36.12 31.60
C ASN A 60 -18.85 34.78 32.34
N PRO A 61 -19.81 34.64 33.28
CA PRO A 61 -19.97 33.43 34.07
C PRO A 61 -20.55 32.30 33.21
N GLY A 62 -19.98 31.10 33.24
CA GLY A 62 -20.53 29.97 32.49
C GLY A 62 -21.98 29.66 32.92
N GLN A 63 -22.82 29.25 31.97
CA GLN A 63 -24.24 29.02 32.23
C GLN A 63 -24.78 27.74 31.58
N ALA A 64 -25.69 27.08 32.30
CA ALA A 64 -26.61 26.10 31.74
C ALA A 64 -28.05 26.52 32.05
N PHE A 65 -29.01 26.26 31.17
CA PHE A 65 -30.38 26.69 31.38
C PHE A 65 -31.42 25.82 30.68
N LEU A 66 -32.63 25.82 31.24
CA LEU A 66 -33.81 25.21 30.62
C LEU A 66 -34.54 26.26 29.78
N THR A 67 -34.75 25.98 28.48
CA THR A 67 -35.36 26.94 27.54
C THR A 67 -36.84 26.67 27.31
N SER A 68 -37.13 25.77 26.37
CA SER A 68 -38.46 25.22 26.12
C SER A 68 -38.67 23.94 26.95
N PRO A 69 -39.90 23.44 27.11
CA PRO A 69 -40.15 22.21 27.87
C PRO A 69 -39.20 21.07 27.49
N GLY A 70 -38.44 20.58 28.48
CA GLY A 70 -37.50 19.48 28.33
C GLY A 70 -36.19 19.80 27.60
N SER A 71 -35.93 21.06 27.22
CA SER A 71 -34.69 21.43 26.54
C SER A 71 -33.64 21.96 27.52
N PHE A 72 -32.47 21.32 27.53
CA PHE A 72 -31.33 21.67 28.38
C PHE A 72 -30.17 22.21 27.53
N VAL A 73 -29.70 23.41 27.86
CA VAL A 73 -28.65 24.12 27.13
C VAL A 73 -27.45 24.32 28.06
N VAL A 74 -26.26 24.02 27.57
CA VAL A 74 -24.98 24.29 28.24
C VAL A 74 -24.14 25.18 27.33
N ASP A 75 -23.99 26.45 27.71
CA ASP A 75 -23.21 27.42 26.96
C ASP A 75 -21.72 27.34 27.32
N ALA A 76 -20.88 27.14 26.31
CA ALA A 76 -19.44 27.39 26.41
C ALA A 76 -19.10 28.89 26.25
N VAL A 77 -19.98 29.64 25.59
CA VAL A 77 -19.94 31.10 25.45
C VAL A 77 -21.32 31.63 25.75
N ASN A 78 -21.43 32.56 26.71
CA ASN A 78 -22.72 33.03 27.22
C ASN A 78 -23.65 33.54 26.13
N ASN A 79 -24.89 33.04 26.18
CA ASN A 79 -25.99 33.41 25.31
C ASN A 79 -25.67 33.21 23.82
N SER A 80 -24.74 32.31 23.50
CA SER A 80 -24.35 32.06 22.11
C SER A 80 -25.24 31.02 21.43
N ASN A 81 -25.87 30.11 22.18
CA ASN A 81 -26.79 29.13 21.61
C ASN A 81 -28.22 29.70 21.53
N GLY A 82 -28.85 29.61 20.37
CA GLY A 82 -30.24 30.04 20.14
C GLY A 82 -31.17 28.84 19.98
N VAL A 83 -31.97 28.53 21.01
CA VAL A 83 -32.80 27.30 21.05
C VAL A 83 -34.28 27.63 21.13
N LYS A 84 -35.04 27.24 20.10
CA LYS A 84 -36.51 27.31 20.05
C LYS A 84 -37.19 25.92 20.09
N ALA A 85 -36.39 24.86 20.08
CA ALA A 85 -36.85 23.48 20.07
C ALA A 85 -37.16 22.94 21.48
N LYS A 86 -38.07 21.97 21.56
CA LYS A 86 -38.46 21.24 22.78
C LYS A 86 -37.72 19.91 22.91
N GLY A 87 -37.48 19.46 24.14
CA GLY A 87 -36.90 18.14 24.44
C GLY A 87 -35.47 17.93 23.91
N SER A 88 -34.68 18.99 23.78
CA SER A 88 -33.35 18.94 23.14
C SER A 88 -32.20 19.08 24.15
N ILE A 89 -31.03 18.50 23.84
CA ILE A 89 -29.79 18.71 24.60
C ILE A 89 -28.82 19.49 23.73
N ILE A 90 -28.35 20.64 24.21
CA ILE A 90 -27.48 21.53 23.46
C ILE A 90 -26.23 21.83 24.28
N THR A 91 -25.05 21.68 23.68
CA THR A 91 -23.77 21.99 24.32
C THR A 91 -22.82 22.71 23.36
N GLY A 92 -21.99 23.60 23.90
CA GLY A 92 -20.98 24.33 23.13
C GLY A 92 -21.41 25.76 22.84
N SER A 93 -21.16 26.26 21.63
CA SER A 93 -21.41 27.67 21.30
C SER A 93 -21.93 27.88 19.89
N GLN A 94 -22.71 28.95 19.70
CA GLN A 94 -23.26 29.36 18.39
C GLN A 94 -24.12 28.28 17.70
N ASN A 95 -24.71 27.35 18.45
CA ASN A 95 -25.66 26.39 17.90
C ASN A 95 -27.06 27.01 17.82
N MET A 96 -27.73 26.85 16.69
CA MET A 96 -29.03 27.46 16.41
C MET A 96 -30.08 26.40 16.09
N LEU A 97 -31.13 26.27 16.91
CA LEU A 97 -32.21 25.30 16.72
C LEU A 97 -33.55 26.02 16.52
N GLY A 98 -34.21 25.74 15.40
CA GLY A 98 -35.56 26.22 15.09
C GLY A 98 -36.66 25.50 15.87
N GLY A 99 -37.89 25.98 15.78
CA GLY A 99 -39.04 25.41 16.52
C GLY A 99 -39.43 23.98 16.09
N ASN A 100 -39.03 23.58 14.87
CA ASN A 100 -39.27 22.24 14.33
C ASN A 100 -38.16 21.23 14.72
N ALA A 101 -37.02 21.71 15.25
CA ALA A 101 -35.84 20.90 15.60
C ALA A 101 -35.97 20.16 16.94
N ASN A 102 -37.17 19.68 17.25
CA ASN A 102 -37.50 19.04 18.52
C ASN A 102 -36.76 17.72 18.72
N SER A 103 -36.52 17.33 19.96
CA SER A 103 -35.88 16.04 20.31
C SER A 103 -34.50 15.86 19.68
N SER A 104 -33.71 16.94 19.63
CA SER A 104 -32.39 16.94 19.01
C SER A 104 -31.26 16.99 20.04
N ILE A 105 -30.14 16.37 19.70
CA ILE A 105 -28.88 16.48 20.44
C ILE A 105 -27.90 17.26 19.58
N VAL A 106 -27.46 18.42 20.06
CA VAL A 106 -26.58 19.32 19.31
C VAL A 106 -25.35 19.69 20.15
N GLY A 107 -24.17 19.56 19.56
CA GLY A 107 -22.91 19.77 20.26
C GLY A 107 -21.84 20.45 19.42
N GLY A 108 -20.97 21.23 20.05
CA GLY A 108 -19.82 21.85 19.39
C GLY A 108 -20.07 23.30 18.99
N TRP A 109 -19.60 23.70 17.81
CA TRP A 109 -19.51 25.11 17.41
C TRP A 109 -20.27 25.41 16.10
N GLY A 110 -21.20 26.37 16.15
CA GLY A 110 -21.77 26.96 14.94
C GLY A 110 -22.73 26.06 14.16
N ASN A 111 -23.29 25.00 14.75
CA ASN A 111 -24.22 24.12 14.03
C ASN A 111 -25.59 24.77 13.85
N SER A 112 -26.19 24.64 12.68
CA SER A 112 -27.47 25.28 12.32
C SER A 112 -28.55 24.26 11.99
N LEU A 113 -29.60 24.27 12.80
CA LEU A 113 -30.84 23.50 12.69
C LEU A 113 -32.05 24.45 12.68
N GLN A 114 -31.89 25.66 12.15
CA GLN A 114 -32.95 26.68 12.16
C GLN A 114 -34.15 26.31 11.30
N ALA A 115 -33.91 25.55 10.23
CA ALA A 115 -34.91 25.07 9.29
C ALA A 115 -34.91 23.53 9.20
N SER A 116 -34.56 22.84 10.29
CA SER A 116 -34.59 21.38 10.36
C SER A 116 -35.90 20.87 10.94
N GLY A 117 -36.22 19.61 10.65
CA GLY A 117 -37.17 18.82 11.40
C GLY A 117 -36.54 18.31 12.70
N GLY A 118 -37.26 17.46 13.42
CA GLY A 118 -36.83 16.94 14.72
C GLY A 118 -36.00 15.65 14.65
N ALA A 119 -35.61 15.14 15.83
CA ALA A 119 -34.89 13.88 16.03
C ALA A 119 -33.51 13.82 15.36
N ASN A 120 -32.76 14.93 15.38
CA ASN A 120 -31.40 14.98 14.82
C ASN A 120 -30.30 14.83 15.88
N LEU A 121 -29.17 14.23 15.50
CA LEU A 121 -27.91 14.26 16.23
C LEU A 121 -26.86 15.03 15.42
N VAL A 122 -26.46 16.20 15.89
CA VAL A 122 -25.56 17.10 15.16
C VAL A 122 -24.39 17.53 16.05
N VAL A 123 -23.18 17.07 15.74
CA VAL A 123 -22.02 17.34 16.59
C VAL A 123 -20.80 17.73 15.76
N GLY A 124 -20.11 18.78 16.19
CA GLY A 124 -18.88 19.24 15.57
C GLY A 124 -19.00 20.71 15.19
N GLN A 125 -18.53 21.07 13.99
CA GLN A 125 -18.39 22.45 13.56
C GLN A 125 -19.21 22.75 12.31
N THR A 126 -19.98 23.83 12.34
CA THR A 126 -20.69 24.41 11.19
C THR A 126 -21.51 23.40 10.36
N ASN A 127 -22.05 22.37 11.00
CA ASN A 127 -22.95 21.44 10.33
C ASN A 127 -24.32 22.08 10.17
N THR A 128 -25.00 21.82 9.06
CA THR A 128 -26.30 22.39 8.76
C THR A 128 -27.31 21.30 8.43
N VAL A 129 -28.47 21.37 9.08
CA VAL A 129 -29.67 20.58 8.73
C VAL A 129 -30.77 21.56 8.32
N LEU A 130 -31.31 21.39 7.12
CA LEU A 130 -32.30 22.30 6.54
C LEU A 130 -33.44 21.55 5.84
N ASN A 131 -34.39 22.29 5.26
CA ASN A 131 -35.56 21.77 4.52
C ASN A 131 -36.45 20.83 5.34
N ASP A 132 -36.67 21.15 6.62
CA ASP A 132 -37.41 20.31 7.57
C ASP A 132 -36.86 18.87 7.68
N ALA A 133 -35.59 18.65 7.30
CA ALA A 133 -34.93 17.36 7.43
C ALA A 133 -34.84 16.95 8.91
N GLY A 134 -35.31 15.74 9.21
CA GLY A 134 -35.28 15.16 10.54
C GLY A 134 -34.77 13.73 10.54
N LYS A 135 -34.62 13.15 11.72
CA LYS A 135 -34.14 11.76 11.91
C LYS A 135 -32.76 11.53 11.30
N SER A 136 -31.91 12.57 11.31
CA SER A 136 -30.63 12.57 10.62
C SER A 136 -29.45 12.78 11.56
N ILE A 137 -28.27 12.41 11.08
CA ILE A 137 -27.00 12.54 11.79
C ILE A 137 -26.05 13.41 10.97
N ALA A 138 -25.40 14.37 11.61
CA ALA A 138 -24.30 15.15 11.03
C ALA A 138 -23.15 15.27 12.05
N LEU A 139 -22.04 14.57 11.80
CA LEU A 139 -20.86 14.57 12.67
C LEU A 139 -19.62 15.06 11.93
N GLY A 140 -18.89 16.00 12.53
CA GLY A 140 -17.65 16.54 11.98
C GLY A 140 -17.78 18.00 11.55
N TRP A 141 -17.22 18.36 10.40
CA TRP A 141 -17.09 19.77 9.98
C TRP A 141 -17.81 20.05 8.66
N ASN A 142 -18.64 21.09 8.63
CA ASN A 142 -19.22 21.65 7.40
C ASN A 142 -20.06 20.64 6.61
N ASN A 143 -20.74 19.72 7.31
CA ASN A 143 -21.66 18.79 6.67
C ASN A 143 -23.03 19.43 6.45
N THR A 144 -23.70 19.07 5.36
CA THR A 144 -25.01 19.58 4.99
C THR A 144 -25.99 18.43 4.75
N VAL A 145 -27.07 18.43 5.52
CA VAL A 145 -28.19 17.48 5.45
C VAL A 145 -29.41 18.22 4.94
N ARG A 146 -29.98 17.78 3.80
CA ARG A 146 -31.10 18.47 3.14
C ARG A 146 -32.37 17.63 3.02
N ALA A 147 -32.33 16.36 3.42
CA ALA A 147 -33.48 15.47 3.47
C ALA A 147 -33.46 14.61 4.74
N SER A 148 -34.61 14.00 5.04
CA SER A 148 -34.75 13.18 6.25
C SER A 148 -34.04 11.83 6.13
N ASN A 149 -33.74 11.23 7.28
CA ASN A 149 -33.12 9.90 7.39
C ASN A 149 -31.74 9.81 6.74
N GLN A 150 -30.94 10.86 6.87
CA GLN A 150 -29.61 10.96 6.27
C GLN A 150 -28.50 10.84 7.31
N PHE A 151 -27.33 10.39 6.87
CA PHE A 151 -26.15 10.25 7.73
C PHE A 151 -24.89 10.86 7.09
N ALA A 152 -24.45 12.00 7.61
CA ALA A 152 -23.24 12.67 7.16
C ALA A 152 -22.16 12.59 8.25
N ILE A 153 -21.06 11.89 7.99
CA ILE A 153 -19.90 11.85 8.87
C ILE A 153 -18.63 12.25 8.12
N GLY A 154 -17.95 13.26 8.65
CA GLY A 154 -16.64 13.69 8.20
C GLY A 154 -16.62 15.19 7.89
N VAL A 155 -16.06 15.57 6.75
CA VAL A 155 -15.82 16.97 6.40
C VAL A 155 -16.44 17.30 5.04
N GLY A 156 -17.31 18.31 4.99
CA GLY A 156 -17.84 18.78 3.72
C GLY A 156 -18.73 17.76 2.99
N VAL A 157 -19.46 16.90 3.73
CA VAL A 157 -20.42 15.96 3.14
C VAL A 157 -21.74 16.69 2.83
N ASP A 158 -22.24 16.64 1.60
CA ASP A 158 -23.54 17.23 1.20
C ASP A 158 -24.52 16.15 0.72
N LEU A 159 -25.65 16.01 1.42
CA LEU A 159 -26.64 14.97 1.19
C LEU A 159 -27.98 15.59 0.78
N THR A 160 -28.50 15.20 -0.38
CA THR A 160 -29.67 15.88 -0.97
C THR A 160 -30.93 15.02 -1.11
N SER A 161 -30.81 13.69 -1.07
CA SER A 161 -31.95 12.75 -1.17
C SER A 161 -32.15 11.93 0.10
N GLU A 162 -33.39 11.59 0.42
CA GLU A 162 -33.70 10.75 1.59
C GLU A 162 -32.93 9.42 1.59
N TYR A 163 -32.64 8.93 2.81
CA TYR A 163 -31.94 7.66 3.05
C TYR A 163 -30.53 7.58 2.47
N SER A 164 -29.91 8.72 2.13
CA SER A 164 -28.53 8.77 1.65
C SER A 164 -27.55 8.95 2.80
N GLY A 165 -26.28 8.62 2.54
CA GLY A 165 -25.22 8.77 3.52
C GLY A 165 -23.86 9.08 2.91
N GLY A 166 -23.00 9.70 3.71
CA GLY A 166 -21.63 10.00 3.35
C GLY A 166 -20.68 9.77 4.51
N PHE A 167 -19.56 9.11 4.25
CA PHE A 167 -18.47 8.90 5.21
C PHE A 167 -17.13 9.31 4.62
N GLY A 168 -16.57 10.42 5.10
CA GLY A 168 -15.26 10.91 4.70
C GLY A 168 -15.22 12.41 4.35
N VAL A 169 -14.46 12.79 3.33
CA VAL A 169 -14.14 14.20 3.05
C VAL A 169 -14.60 14.62 1.67
N ASP A 170 -15.22 15.79 1.55
CA ASP A 170 -15.61 16.38 0.26
C ASP A 170 -16.46 15.42 -0.58
N LEU A 171 -17.63 15.06 -0.04
CA LEU A 171 -18.52 14.06 -0.62
C LEU A 171 -19.88 14.66 -0.98
N ILE A 172 -20.52 14.11 -2.01
CA ILE A 172 -21.91 14.41 -2.36
C ILE A 172 -22.68 13.11 -2.59
N ALA A 173 -23.88 13.01 -2.00
CA ALA A 173 -24.84 11.95 -2.33
C ALA A 173 -26.17 12.57 -2.76
N THR A 174 -26.52 12.39 -4.03
CA THR A 174 -27.75 12.92 -4.64
C THR A 174 -28.70 11.85 -5.14
N GLY A 175 -28.25 10.60 -5.27
CA GLY A 175 -29.13 9.49 -5.63
C GLY A 175 -30.07 9.09 -4.49
N ASN A 176 -31.25 8.59 -4.83
CA ASN A 176 -32.14 7.99 -3.83
C ASN A 176 -31.47 6.79 -3.17
N ARG A 177 -31.37 6.77 -1.83
CA ARG A 177 -30.66 5.68 -1.11
C ARG A 177 -29.23 5.47 -1.61
N SER A 178 -28.55 6.55 -2.01
CA SER A 178 -27.15 6.48 -2.44
C SER A 178 -26.19 6.74 -1.27
N PHE A 179 -25.11 5.97 -1.19
CA PHE A 179 -24.07 6.12 -0.19
C PHE A 179 -22.73 6.42 -0.86
N VAL A 180 -21.92 7.27 -0.24
CA VAL A 180 -20.58 7.61 -0.74
C VAL A 180 -19.56 7.53 0.38
N ILE A 181 -18.44 6.86 0.12
CA ILE A 181 -17.40 6.59 1.12
C ILE A 181 -16.03 6.94 0.52
N GLY A 182 -15.27 7.78 1.22
CA GLY A 182 -13.89 8.10 0.87
C GLY A 182 -13.60 9.59 0.83
N SER A 183 -12.94 10.08 -0.22
CA SER A 183 -12.48 11.47 -0.29
C SER A 183 -12.60 12.05 -1.69
N GLY A 184 -13.17 13.25 -1.81
CA GLY A 184 -12.89 14.15 -2.93
C GLY A 184 -11.46 14.69 -2.86
N THR A 185 -11.07 15.50 -3.84
CA THR A 185 -9.74 16.16 -3.84
C THR A 185 -9.76 17.57 -3.23
N HIS A 186 -10.95 18.17 -3.14
CA HIS A 186 -11.18 19.53 -2.64
C HIS A 186 -12.69 19.78 -2.54
N ALA A 187 -13.12 20.80 -1.81
CA ALA A 187 -14.52 21.22 -1.66
C ALA A 187 -15.24 21.51 -2.99
N SER A 188 -14.50 21.87 -4.04
CA SER A 188 -15.01 22.11 -5.41
C SER A 188 -14.93 20.89 -6.33
N THR A 189 -14.29 19.80 -5.88
CA THR A 189 -14.03 18.57 -6.63
C THR A 189 -14.37 17.37 -5.77
N LYS A 190 -15.64 17.29 -5.38
CA LYS A 190 -16.16 16.27 -4.48
C LYS A 190 -16.36 14.93 -5.19
N LEU A 191 -16.17 13.84 -4.47
CA LEU A 191 -16.64 12.53 -4.94
C LEU A 191 -18.15 12.50 -4.86
N THR A 192 -18.82 12.28 -5.99
CA THR A 192 -20.28 12.44 -6.11
C THR A 192 -20.94 11.13 -6.49
N ASN A 193 -21.83 10.64 -5.63
CA ASN A 193 -22.73 9.55 -5.95
C ASN A 193 -24.14 10.06 -6.27
N SER A 194 -24.47 10.10 -7.56
CA SER A 194 -25.81 10.45 -8.05
C SER A 194 -26.68 9.24 -8.41
N ILE A 195 -26.18 8.03 -8.15
CA ILE A 195 -26.78 6.79 -8.64
C ILE A 195 -27.70 6.22 -7.56
N PRO A 196 -29.01 6.06 -7.82
CA PRO A 196 -29.92 5.48 -6.85
C PRO A 196 -29.55 4.05 -6.45
N TYR A 197 -29.89 3.67 -5.21
CA TYR A 197 -29.70 2.32 -4.67
C TYR A 197 -28.26 1.81 -4.84
N SER A 198 -27.29 2.63 -4.46
CA SER A 198 -25.88 2.34 -4.70
C SER A 198 -24.96 2.76 -3.57
N ILE A 199 -23.77 2.16 -3.53
CA ILE A 199 -22.65 2.54 -2.67
C ILE A 199 -21.45 2.84 -3.55
N MET A 200 -20.87 4.02 -3.41
CA MET A 200 -19.72 4.47 -4.18
C MET A 200 -18.50 4.64 -3.28
N PHE A 201 -17.35 4.15 -3.74
CA PHE A 201 -16.05 4.32 -3.12
C PHE A 201 -15.11 5.12 -4.02
N GLY A 202 -14.28 5.97 -3.43
CA GLY A 202 -13.23 6.70 -4.16
C GLY A 202 -12.39 7.60 -3.26
N LEU A 203 -11.17 7.91 -3.70
CA LEU A 203 -10.25 8.84 -3.02
C LEU A 203 -9.84 10.01 -3.92
N SER A 204 -10.69 10.31 -4.90
CA SER A 204 -10.57 11.48 -5.77
C SER A 204 -11.96 11.91 -6.20
N LYS A 205 -12.07 12.92 -7.08
CA LYS A 205 -13.35 13.24 -7.74
C LYS A 205 -13.95 12.08 -8.54
N ASN A 206 -13.11 11.13 -8.97
CA ASN A 206 -13.51 9.94 -9.72
C ASN A 206 -13.69 8.75 -8.78
N SER A 207 -14.77 7.99 -8.99
CA SER A 207 -15.00 6.74 -8.28
C SER A 207 -13.97 5.68 -8.64
N THR A 208 -13.55 4.91 -7.65
CA THR A 208 -12.77 3.68 -7.82
C THR A 208 -13.70 2.47 -7.98
N MET A 209 -14.82 2.43 -7.25
CA MET A 209 -15.74 1.31 -7.23
C MET A 209 -17.17 1.79 -6.98
N LEU A 210 -18.13 1.16 -7.65
CA LEU A 210 -19.56 1.31 -7.45
C LEU A 210 -20.19 -0.06 -7.19
N ILE A 211 -21.02 -0.16 -6.18
CA ILE A 211 -21.92 -1.30 -5.95
C ILE A 211 -23.33 -0.81 -6.19
N LYS A 212 -24.07 -1.48 -7.08
CA LYS A 212 -25.47 -1.18 -7.37
C LYS A 212 -26.21 -2.49 -7.57
N ASP A 213 -27.23 -2.74 -6.76
CA ASP A 213 -27.99 -4.00 -6.78
C ASP A 213 -27.04 -5.22 -6.69
N GLN A 214 -27.03 -6.07 -7.72
CA GLN A 214 -26.18 -7.27 -7.82
C GLN A 214 -24.89 -7.03 -8.63
N GLN A 215 -24.59 -5.77 -8.96
CA GLN A 215 -23.48 -5.41 -9.83
C GLN A 215 -22.38 -4.66 -9.05
N VAL A 216 -21.14 -5.01 -9.37
CA VAL A 216 -19.93 -4.33 -8.90
C VAL A 216 -19.20 -3.78 -10.11
N GLY A 217 -19.07 -2.45 -10.17
CA GLY A 217 -18.25 -1.73 -11.14
C GLY A 217 -16.93 -1.30 -10.52
N VAL A 218 -15.80 -1.67 -11.13
CA VAL A 218 -14.47 -1.14 -10.76
C VAL A 218 -14.02 -0.21 -11.86
N ARG A 219 -13.75 1.06 -11.50
CA ARG A 219 -13.46 2.17 -12.42
C ARG A 219 -14.57 2.43 -13.45
N THR A 220 -15.81 2.09 -13.12
CA THR A 220 -17.01 2.42 -13.90
C THR A 220 -18.19 2.69 -12.97
N ASN A 221 -19.03 3.64 -13.38
CA ASN A 221 -20.26 4.02 -12.69
C ASN A 221 -21.52 3.43 -13.36
N ALA A 222 -21.35 2.67 -14.44
CA ALA A 222 -22.44 2.04 -15.18
C ALA A 222 -22.07 0.58 -15.48
N PRO A 223 -21.98 -0.29 -14.46
CA PRO A 223 -21.71 -1.70 -14.70
C PRO A 223 -22.82 -2.34 -15.53
N THR A 224 -22.42 -3.15 -16.50
CA THR A 224 -23.30 -3.88 -17.43
C THR A 224 -23.30 -5.39 -17.19
N ALA A 225 -22.43 -5.85 -16.28
CA ALA A 225 -22.31 -7.23 -15.82
C ALA A 225 -22.25 -7.26 -14.29
N ASN A 226 -22.44 -8.43 -13.68
CA ASN A 226 -22.36 -8.59 -12.22
C ASN A 226 -21.00 -8.13 -11.67
N PHE A 227 -19.93 -8.31 -12.44
CA PHE A 227 -18.61 -7.73 -12.16
C PHE A 227 -18.05 -7.10 -13.44
N HIS A 228 -18.04 -5.77 -13.50
CA HIS A 228 -17.53 -5.00 -14.64
C HIS A 228 -16.30 -4.23 -14.20
N THR A 229 -15.13 -4.58 -14.72
CA THR A 229 -13.86 -3.88 -14.47
C THR A 229 -13.38 -3.13 -15.71
N VAL A 230 -13.05 -1.84 -15.59
CA VAL A 230 -12.40 -1.09 -16.67
C VAL A 230 -10.90 -1.02 -16.44
N GLY A 231 -10.11 -1.58 -17.37
CA GLY A 231 -8.66 -1.63 -17.30
C GLY A 231 -8.15 -3.06 -17.14
N THR A 232 -7.16 -3.27 -16.27
CA THR A 232 -6.50 -4.57 -16.09
C THR A 232 -7.01 -5.30 -14.85
N VAL A 233 -6.95 -6.63 -14.89
CA VAL A 233 -7.24 -7.52 -13.76
C VAL A 233 -6.01 -8.42 -13.54
N ARG A 234 -5.58 -8.56 -12.29
CA ARG A 234 -4.50 -9.47 -11.87
C ARG A 234 -5.02 -10.42 -10.80
N LEU A 235 -4.80 -11.72 -11.02
CA LEU A 235 -5.02 -12.77 -10.02
C LEU A 235 -3.64 -13.18 -9.48
N GLN A 236 -3.43 -13.05 -8.17
CA GLN A 236 -2.17 -13.37 -7.52
C GLN A 236 -2.22 -14.80 -6.93
N ASP A 237 -1.06 -15.43 -6.79
CA ASP A 237 -0.88 -16.73 -6.12
C ASP A 237 -1.69 -17.88 -6.75
N LEU A 238 -1.92 -17.79 -8.07
CA LEU A 238 -2.48 -18.90 -8.83
C LEU A 238 -1.42 -20.00 -9.01
N PRO A 239 -1.72 -21.28 -8.69
CA PRO A 239 -0.81 -22.37 -8.96
C PRO A 239 -0.58 -22.55 -10.46
N ASN A 240 0.60 -23.06 -10.83
CA ASN A 240 0.84 -23.51 -12.20
C ASN A 240 -0.05 -24.72 -12.49
N GLY A 241 -0.63 -24.80 -13.70
CA GLY A 241 -1.45 -25.93 -14.11
C GLY A 241 -1.76 -25.92 -15.60
N SER A 242 -2.43 -26.99 -16.05
CA SER A 242 -3.05 -27.07 -17.38
C SER A 242 -4.56 -26.82 -17.26
N GLY A 243 -5.16 -26.28 -18.32
CA GLY A 243 -6.57 -25.93 -18.30
C GLY A 243 -6.98 -25.15 -19.53
N LYS A 244 -8.28 -24.84 -19.64
CA LYS A 244 -8.78 -24.02 -20.74
C LYS A 244 -8.45 -22.55 -20.49
N ALA A 245 -8.01 -21.84 -21.54
CA ALA A 245 -7.82 -20.39 -21.45
C ALA A 245 -9.15 -19.69 -21.16
N LEU A 246 -9.08 -18.60 -20.40
CA LEU A 246 -10.15 -17.61 -20.36
C LEU A 246 -10.02 -16.71 -21.59
N VAL A 247 -11.12 -16.53 -22.30
CA VAL A 247 -11.24 -15.62 -23.46
C VAL A 247 -12.36 -14.63 -23.17
N VAL A 248 -12.51 -13.61 -24.01
CA VAL A 248 -13.58 -12.61 -23.89
C VAL A 248 -14.46 -12.60 -25.13
N ASP A 249 -15.76 -12.36 -24.97
CA ASP A 249 -16.68 -12.09 -26.07
C ASP A 249 -16.58 -10.62 -26.55
N ALA A 250 -17.44 -10.23 -27.50
CA ALA A 250 -17.49 -8.87 -28.04
C ALA A 250 -17.90 -7.81 -27.01
N ASP A 251 -18.65 -8.21 -25.97
CA ASP A 251 -19.10 -7.35 -24.87
C ASP A 251 -18.10 -7.35 -23.69
N GLY A 252 -17.02 -8.11 -23.80
CA GLY A 252 -15.97 -8.23 -22.78
C GLY A 252 -16.26 -9.24 -21.67
N ASN A 253 -17.32 -10.06 -21.78
CA ASN A 253 -17.61 -11.10 -20.79
C ASN A 253 -16.61 -12.25 -20.91
N VAL A 254 -16.17 -12.75 -19.76
CA VAL A 254 -15.23 -13.88 -19.71
C VAL A 254 -15.94 -15.18 -20.09
N MET A 255 -15.35 -15.90 -21.03
CA MET A 255 -15.75 -17.24 -21.45
C MET A 255 -14.58 -18.21 -21.31
N VAL A 256 -14.88 -19.50 -21.36
CA VAL A 256 -13.86 -20.56 -21.34
C VAL A 256 -13.64 -21.06 -22.76
N ALA A 257 -12.39 -21.08 -23.20
CA ALA A 257 -12.02 -21.61 -24.52
C ALA A 257 -12.44 -23.09 -24.68
N SER A 258 -12.82 -23.49 -25.89
CA SER A 258 -13.14 -24.89 -26.18
C SER A 258 -11.91 -25.81 -26.04
N THR A 259 -10.73 -25.29 -26.35
CA THR A 259 -9.46 -26.02 -26.38
C THR A 259 -8.70 -25.86 -25.07
N ALA A 260 -8.19 -26.98 -24.53
CA ALA A 260 -7.33 -26.96 -23.36
C ALA A 260 -5.92 -26.48 -23.73
N LEU A 261 -5.37 -25.60 -22.92
CA LEU A 261 -3.96 -25.21 -22.96
C LEU A 261 -3.21 -26.02 -21.91
N ALA A 262 -2.21 -26.77 -22.35
CA ALA A 262 -1.16 -27.21 -21.44
C ALA A 262 -0.16 -26.06 -21.35
N LYS A 263 0.01 -25.46 -20.17
CA LYS A 263 1.26 -24.76 -19.91
C LYS A 263 2.34 -25.84 -20.07
N GLN A 264 3.26 -25.69 -21.01
CA GLN A 264 4.51 -26.45 -20.99
C GLN A 264 5.15 -26.11 -19.65
N ALA A 265 4.87 -26.93 -18.64
CA ALA A 265 5.85 -27.13 -17.61
C ALA A 265 7.11 -27.50 -18.38
N ASN A 266 8.23 -26.86 -18.05
CA ASN A 266 9.53 -27.26 -18.57
C ASN A 266 9.86 -28.74 -18.27
N ASP A 267 8.95 -29.55 -17.74
CA ASP A 267 9.03 -30.99 -17.57
C ASP A 267 9.40 -31.74 -18.86
N GLN A 268 8.99 -31.28 -20.06
CA GLN A 268 9.50 -31.84 -21.32
C GLN A 268 11.00 -31.58 -21.48
N THR A 269 11.45 -30.35 -21.23
CA THR A 269 12.89 -30.03 -21.27
C THR A 269 13.66 -30.74 -20.16
N VAL A 270 13.09 -30.92 -18.97
CA VAL A 270 13.72 -31.65 -17.87
C VAL A 270 13.82 -33.14 -18.20
N THR A 271 12.78 -33.72 -18.80
CA THR A 271 12.78 -35.13 -19.23
C THR A 271 13.73 -35.35 -20.41
N GLU A 272 13.74 -34.46 -21.40
CA GLU A 272 14.66 -34.53 -22.54
C GLU A 272 16.12 -34.30 -22.11
N LEU A 273 16.38 -33.34 -21.21
CA LEU A 273 17.70 -33.13 -20.62
C LEU A 273 18.12 -34.32 -19.77
N GLN A 274 17.20 -34.95 -19.01
CA GLN A 274 17.49 -36.15 -18.24
C GLN A 274 17.85 -37.33 -19.16
N ASN A 275 17.10 -37.53 -20.24
CA ASN A 275 17.40 -38.55 -21.24
C ASN A 275 18.75 -38.29 -21.94
N GLN A 276 19.07 -37.03 -22.26
CA GLN A 276 20.38 -36.66 -22.82
C GLN A 276 21.52 -36.90 -21.82
N ILE A 277 21.31 -36.59 -20.53
CA ILE A 277 22.29 -36.85 -19.47
C ILE A 277 22.54 -38.36 -19.33
N ASP A 278 21.50 -39.18 -19.38
CA ASP A 278 21.63 -40.62 -19.22
C ASP A 278 22.26 -41.27 -20.46
N ASP A 279 21.95 -40.78 -21.67
CA ASP A 279 22.63 -41.20 -22.90
C ASP A 279 24.11 -40.78 -22.91
N LEU A 280 24.43 -39.54 -22.49
CA LEU A 280 25.82 -39.08 -22.35
C LEU A 280 26.61 -39.92 -21.34
N LYS A 281 26.00 -40.33 -20.22
CA LYS A 281 26.65 -41.25 -19.27
C LYS A 281 26.97 -42.59 -19.92
N LEU A 282 26.02 -43.17 -20.67
CA LEU A 282 26.23 -44.43 -21.37
C LEU A 282 27.37 -44.32 -22.39
N GLN A 283 27.39 -43.25 -23.18
CA GLN A 283 28.47 -42.99 -24.13
C GLN A 283 29.83 -42.83 -23.44
N VAL A 284 29.90 -42.13 -22.30
CA VAL A 284 31.14 -41.98 -21.52
C VAL A 284 31.64 -43.32 -20.99
N ASP A 285 30.75 -44.18 -20.49
CA ASP A 285 31.12 -45.50 -19.96
C ASP A 285 31.54 -46.46 -21.08
N GLU A 286 30.92 -46.36 -22.26
CA GLU A 286 31.36 -47.06 -23.46
C GLU A 286 32.72 -46.55 -23.93
N LEU A 287 32.96 -45.24 -23.97
CA LEU A 287 34.25 -44.66 -24.34
C LEU A 287 35.35 -45.10 -23.36
N LYS A 288 35.10 -45.08 -22.05
CA LYS A 288 36.03 -45.61 -21.04
C LYS A 288 36.34 -47.09 -21.28
N SER A 289 35.32 -47.89 -21.59
CA SER A 289 35.49 -49.32 -21.89
C SER A 289 36.27 -49.54 -23.19
N LEU A 290 36.07 -48.70 -24.20
CA LEU A 290 36.81 -48.74 -25.46
C LEU A 290 38.25 -48.26 -25.28
N LEU A 291 38.52 -47.25 -24.46
CA LEU A 291 39.89 -46.87 -24.09
C LEU A 291 40.60 -48.02 -23.36
N LEU A 292 39.93 -48.71 -22.44
CA LEU A 292 40.45 -49.90 -21.76
C LEU A 292 40.68 -51.09 -22.71
N LYS A 293 39.98 -51.16 -23.84
CA LYS A 293 40.09 -52.25 -24.83
C LYS A 293 41.02 -51.94 -26.00
N GLN A 294 41.08 -50.68 -26.45
CA GLN A 294 41.83 -50.21 -27.62
C GLN A 294 43.25 -49.79 -27.24
N THR A 295 43.45 -49.40 -25.99
CA THR A 295 44.79 -49.41 -25.40
C THR A 295 44.89 -50.67 -24.57
N GLY A 296 45.63 -51.67 -25.06
CA GLY A 296 46.03 -52.83 -24.25
C GLY A 296 46.99 -52.44 -23.13
N ILE A 297 46.64 -51.42 -22.35
CA ILE A 297 47.38 -50.88 -21.24
C ILE A 297 46.87 -51.58 -19.98
N LYS A 298 47.42 -52.78 -19.77
CA LYS A 298 47.87 -53.16 -18.43
C LYS A 298 49.06 -52.25 -18.10
N ASP A 299 49.05 -51.61 -16.94
CA ASP A 299 50.19 -50.96 -16.27
C ASP A 299 51.22 -50.27 -17.18
N ILE A 300 51.16 -48.93 -17.29
CA ILE A 300 52.35 -48.16 -17.70
C ILE A 300 53.20 -47.91 -16.45
N SER A 301 53.93 -48.95 -16.08
CA SER A 301 55.26 -48.84 -15.49
C SER A 301 56.20 -48.19 -16.51
N SER A 302 56.97 -47.20 -16.06
CA SER A 302 58.03 -46.47 -16.79
C SER A 302 58.93 -47.38 -17.66
N GLY A 303 58.71 -47.35 -18.97
CA GLY A 303 59.54 -48.05 -19.96
C GLY A 303 60.66 -47.17 -20.55
N ASN A 304 61.89 -47.64 -20.42
CA ASN A 304 63.19 -47.04 -20.75
C ASN A 304 63.47 -46.90 -22.27
N SER A 305 62.53 -46.39 -23.06
CA SER A 305 62.63 -46.24 -24.53
C SER A 305 62.92 -44.79 -24.94
N ALA A 306 63.71 -44.55 -25.99
CA ALA A 306 63.99 -43.21 -26.50
C ALA A 306 62.70 -42.44 -26.86
N ARG A 307 62.63 -41.16 -26.50
CA ARG A 307 61.46 -40.29 -26.72
C ARG A 307 61.87 -38.88 -27.12
N LEU A 308 61.11 -38.29 -28.03
CA LEU A 308 61.19 -36.89 -28.39
C LEU A 308 59.92 -36.18 -27.93
N TYR A 309 60.05 -35.01 -27.34
CA TYR A 309 58.91 -34.21 -26.90
C TYR A 309 58.69 -33.01 -27.82
N GLN A 310 57.49 -32.45 -27.77
CA GLN A 310 57.14 -31.23 -28.50
C GLN A 310 57.96 -30.06 -27.94
N ASN A 311 58.51 -29.23 -28.83
CA ASN A 311 59.25 -28.04 -28.44
C ASN A 311 58.33 -27.07 -27.67
N VAL A 312 58.85 -26.46 -26.61
CA VAL A 312 58.09 -25.49 -25.82
C VAL A 312 58.88 -24.18 -25.74
N PRO A 313 58.28 -23.03 -26.12
CA PRO A 313 56.93 -22.88 -26.69
C PRO A 313 56.84 -23.28 -28.18
N ASN A 314 55.65 -23.71 -28.65
CA ASN A 314 55.34 -23.86 -30.08
C ASN A 314 53.92 -23.32 -30.36
N PRO A 315 53.73 -22.24 -31.15
CA PRO A 315 54.75 -21.46 -31.87
C PRO A 315 55.73 -20.72 -30.95
N THR A 316 56.97 -20.49 -31.39
CA THR A 316 57.98 -19.71 -30.65
C THR A 316 58.35 -18.41 -31.36
N LYS A 317 58.77 -17.41 -30.57
CA LYS A 317 59.40 -16.16 -31.04
C LYS A 317 60.87 -16.11 -30.64
N GLY A 318 61.73 -16.67 -31.50
CA GLY A 318 63.19 -16.60 -31.36
C GLY A 318 63.88 -17.84 -30.75
N GLU A 319 63.43 -18.35 -29.61
CA GLU A 319 64.06 -19.50 -28.93
C GLU A 319 63.03 -20.50 -28.39
N THR A 320 63.29 -21.80 -28.57
CA THR A 320 62.47 -22.87 -28.00
C THR A 320 63.32 -24.02 -27.50
N ASN A 321 62.79 -24.76 -26.55
CA ASN A 321 63.46 -25.90 -25.95
C ASN A 321 62.84 -27.22 -26.42
N ILE A 322 63.66 -28.15 -26.91
CA ILE A 322 63.27 -29.50 -27.30
C ILE A 322 63.75 -30.48 -26.24
N LYS A 323 62.82 -31.00 -25.43
CA LYS A 323 63.10 -32.08 -24.49
C LYS A 323 63.16 -33.42 -25.22
N TYR A 324 64.03 -34.30 -24.73
CA TYR A 324 64.16 -35.67 -25.20
C TYR A 324 64.54 -36.58 -24.03
N TYR A 325 64.35 -37.89 -24.21
CA TYR A 325 64.90 -38.92 -23.35
C TYR A 325 65.64 -39.94 -24.22
N LEU A 326 66.89 -40.25 -23.87
CA LEU A 326 67.72 -41.24 -24.54
C LEU A 326 68.07 -42.39 -23.58
N PRO A 327 67.82 -43.66 -23.92
CA PRO A 327 68.14 -44.76 -23.03
C PRO A 327 69.64 -45.09 -23.04
N ASN A 328 70.12 -45.62 -21.91
CA ASN A 328 71.50 -46.11 -21.76
C ASN A 328 71.84 -47.14 -22.85
N GLY A 329 73.01 -46.99 -23.48
CA GLY A 329 73.51 -47.88 -24.53
C GLY A 329 73.39 -47.35 -25.97
N SER A 330 72.75 -46.19 -26.16
CA SER A 330 72.68 -45.49 -27.46
C SER A 330 74.04 -44.90 -27.83
N LYS A 331 74.58 -45.16 -29.03
CA LYS A 331 75.94 -44.71 -29.39
C LYS A 331 75.95 -43.47 -30.27
N ASN A 332 75.14 -43.47 -31.33
CA ASN A 332 75.11 -42.40 -32.33
C ASN A 332 73.72 -41.76 -32.37
N SER A 333 73.51 -40.72 -31.56
CA SER A 333 72.21 -40.04 -31.48
C SER A 333 72.32 -38.57 -31.89
N SER A 334 71.31 -38.07 -32.59
CA SER A 334 71.23 -36.66 -32.99
C SER A 334 69.79 -36.17 -33.05
N ILE A 335 69.59 -34.89 -32.74
CA ILE A 335 68.38 -34.15 -33.12
C ILE A 335 68.71 -33.30 -34.35
N GLU A 336 68.01 -33.56 -35.45
CA GLU A 336 68.22 -32.92 -36.74
C GLU A 336 67.00 -32.08 -37.11
N ILE A 337 67.23 -30.81 -37.45
CA ILE A 337 66.19 -29.84 -37.80
C ILE A 337 66.26 -29.57 -39.30
N TYR A 338 65.12 -29.69 -39.99
CA TYR A 338 64.96 -29.50 -41.42
C TYR A 338 63.97 -28.38 -41.73
N SER A 339 64.25 -27.61 -42.78
CA SER A 339 63.32 -26.62 -43.34
C SER A 339 62.10 -27.30 -43.97
N ALA A 340 61.05 -26.54 -44.25
CA ALA A 340 59.89 -27.04 -45.01
C ALA A 340 60.24 -27.61 -46.40
N SER A 341 61.38 -27.20 -46.98
CA SER A 341 61.91 -27.73 -48.25
C SER A 341 62.75 -29.01 -48.08
N GLY A 342 62.90 -29.53 -46.84
CA GLY A 342 63.65 -30.75 -46.54
C GLY A 342 65.17 -30.54 -46.41
N GLN A 343 65.66 -29.30 -46.43
CA GLN A 343 67.07 -28.99 -46.24
C GLN A 343 67.44 -29.08 -44.75
N LEU A 344 68.54 -29.76 -44.41
CA LEU A 344 69.05 -29.80 -43.03
C LEU A 344 69.55 -28.40 -42.61
N VAL A 345 68.98 -27.87 -41.53
CA VAL A 345 69.23 -26.52 -41.01
C VAL A 345 70.21 -26.55 -39.84
N LYS A 346 70.01 -27.47 -38.89
CA LYS A 346 70.92 -27.71 -37.76
C LYS A 346 70.89 -29.18 -37.35
N SER A 347 72.01 -29.69 -36.82
CA SER A 347 72.09 -31.02 -36.21
C SER A 347 72.80 -30.93 -34.87
N PHE A 348 72.18 -31.50 -33.84
CA PHE A 348 72.68 -31.51 -32.46
C PHE A 348 73.00 -32.95 -32.07
N PRO A 349 74.28 -33.35 -31.96
CA PRO A 349 74.64 -34.68 -31.48
C PRO A 349 74.34 -34.82 -29.99
N ILE A 350 73.70 -35.92 -29.61
CA ILE A 350 73.38 -36.28 -28.23
C ILE A 350 74.32 -37.41 -27.81
N ARG A 351 75.16 -37.16 -26.80
CA ARG A 351 76.18 -38.09 -26.32
C ARG A 351 75.85 -38.73 -24.98
N GLU A 352 74.99 -38.10 -24.19
CA GLU A 352 74.63 -38.56 -22.86
C GLU A 352 73.24 -39.21 -22.88
N ALA A 353 73.13 -40.35 -22.20
CA ALA A 353 71.85 -41.00 -21.97
C ALA A 353 71.14 -40.35 -20.77
N GLY A 354 69.81 -40.37 -20.77
CA GLY A 354 68.95 -39.72 -19.80
C GLY A 354 68.01 -38.70 -20.44
N GLU A 355 67.34 -37.92 -19.59
CA GLU A 355 66.56 -36.75 -20.04
C GLU A 355 67.49 -35.61 -20.40
N GLY A 356 67.24 -34.99 -21.55
CA GLY A 356 68.00 -33.82 -22.00
C GLY A 356 67.10 -32.79 -22.63
N ASN A 357 67.65 -31.59 -22.81
CA ASN A 357 66.97 -30.48 -23.44
C ASN A 357 67.92 -29.73 -24.38
N ILE A 358 67.49 -29.49 -25.61
CA ILE A 358 68.22 -28.68 -26.61
C ILE A 358 67.50 -27.34 -26.79
N ALA A 359 68.20 -26.26 -26.49
CA ALA A 359 67.77 -24.91 -26.84
C ALA A 359 68.04 -24.66 -28.34
N VAL A 360 67.00 -24.27 -29.05
CA VAL A 360 67.03 -23.95 -30.48
C VAL A 360 66.74 -22.47 -30.63
N ASN A 361 67.75 -21.71 -31.06
CA ASN A 361 67.68 -20.28 -31.34
C ASN A 361 68.36 -19.95 -32.68
N ASN A 362 68.28 -18.68 -33.11
CA ASN A 362 68.92 -18.17 -34.33
C ASN A 362 68.54 -18.95 -35.60
N ILE A 363 67.28 -19.34 -35.71
CA ILE A 363 66.68 -19.89 -36.93
C ILE A 363 65.62 -18.87 -37.39
N LYS A 364 65.59 -18.57 -38.69
CA LYS A 364 64.64 -17.61 -39.27
C LYS A 364 63.20 -18.09 -39.06
N SER A 365 62.27 -17.15 -39.08
CA SER A 365 60.85 -17.48 -39.03
C SER A 365 60.42 -18.37 -40.18
N GLY A 366 59.61 -19.38 -39.86
CA GLY A 366 59.26 -20.45 -40.77
C GLY A 366 58.83 -21.71 -40.05
N MET A 367 58.45 -22.69 -40.86
CA MET A 367 57.96 -23.98 -40.43
C MET A 367 59.06 -25.03 -40.61
N TYR A 368 59.34 -25.77 -39.55
CA TYR A 368 60.43 -26.73 -39.48
C TYR A 368 59.93 -28.11 -39.01
N LEU A 369 60.62 -29.16 -39.44
CA LEU A 369 60.51 -30.50 -38.86
C LEU A 369 61.80 -30.81 -38.13
N TYR A 370 61.71 -31.41 -36.95
CA TYR A 370 62.88 -31.93 -36.26
C TYR A 370 62.65 -33.37 -35.86
N LYS A 371 63.71 -34.18 -35.94
CA LYS A 371 63.64 -35.62 -35.65
C LYS A 371 64.76 -36.03 -34.71
N LEU A 372 64.48 -37.02 -33.87
CA LEU A 372 65.47 -37.71 -33.07
C LEU A 372 65.89 -38.98 -33.82
N SER A 373 67.17 -39.06 -34.16
CA SER A 373 67.78 -40.25 -34.75
C SER A 373 68.68 -40.91 -33.71
N VAL A 374 68.57 -42.23 -33.55
CA VAL A 374 69.42 -43.05 -32.66
C VAL A 374 69.93 -44.25 -33.45
N ASP A 375 71.24 -44.42 -33.51
CA ASP A 375 71.95 -45.48 -34.22
C ASP A 375 71.48 -45.65 -35.68
N GLY A 376 71.28 -44.52 -36.36
CA GLY A 376 70.87 -44.45 -37.76
C GLY A 376 69.36 -44.63 -38.00
N LYS A 377 68.55 -44.86 -36.96
CA LYS A 377 67.09 -44.98 -37.06
C LYS A 377 66.40 -43.74 -36.54
N THR A 378 65.41 -43.24 -37.27
CA THR A 378 64.52 -42.18 -36.78
C THR A 378 63.55 -42.74 -35.75
N ILE A 379 63.58 -42.19 -34.54
CA ILE A 379 62.73 -42.58 -33.41
C ILE A 379 61.39 -41.86 -33.48
N ASP A 380 61.42 -40.54 -33.70
CA ASP A 380 60.23 -39.70 -33.78
C ASP A 380 60.55 -38.41 -34.55
N THR A 381 59.54 -37.78 -35.16
CA THR A 381 59.65 -36.52 -35.89
C THR A 381 58.49 -35.60 -35.49
N LYS A 382 58.81 -34.34 -35.17
CA LYS A 382 57.84 -33.33 -34.75
C LYS A 382 57.97 -32.06 -35.55
N LYS A 383 56.91 -31.26 -35.53
CA LYS A 383 56.80 -29.99 -36.26
C LYS A 383 56.98 -28.81 -35.31
N MET A 384 57.76 -27.83 -35.73
CA MET A 384 58.02 -26.60 -35.01
C MET A 384 57.68 -25.39 -35.90
N LEU A 385 57.06 -24.37 -35.31
CA LEU A 385 56.78 -23.10 -35.97
C LEU A 385 57.54 -21.98 -35.25
N ILE A 386 58.39 -21.27 -36.00
CA ILE A 386 59.10 -20.07 -35.53
C ILE A 386 58.46 -18.85 -36.18
N GLN A 387 58.12 -17.86 -35.37
CA GLN A 387 57.54 -16.58 -35.77
C GLN A 387 58.44 -15.44 -35.28
N ASP A 388 58.44 -14.30 -35.99
CA ASP A 388 59.25 -13.13 -35.60
C ASP A 388 58.57 -12.34 -34.45
#